data_AF-A0A7C7YI38-F1
#
_entry.id   AF-A0A7C7YI38-F1
#
_cell.length_a   1.000
_cell.length_b   1.000
_cell.length_c   1.000
_cell.angle_alpha   90.00
_cell.angle_beta   90.00
_cell.angle_gamma   90.00
#
_symmetry.space_group_name_H-M   'P 1'
#
loop_
_entity.id
_entity.type
_entity.pdbx_description
1 polymer ?
#
loop_
_entity_poly.entity_id
_entity_poly.type
_entity_poly.pdbx_seq_one_letter_code
_entity_poly.pdbx_strand_id
1 'polypeptide(L)'
;MTEIQKTQPLSIDYLRRGVKAQLHQLDPGLRVIAENIMGLASPIDLVTVNDHGDVILMLLALEGESDAALLTRSLAQRAWVAARVGDWAKLAPELKISPDTPVRAILLAPSFATETRAASRSLRAGIVQLVRYTAVRAGPHSGLLLETVGSRGPSSPEGQQGPVRKFTVPETAPPLPAFRSNLRDSDLGLKSDTEESLGE
;
A
#
# COMPACT_ATOMS: atom_id res chain seq x y z
N MET A 1 1.07 -21.78 32.35
CA MET A 1 0.54 -20.81 31.36
C MET A 1 1.60 -19.74 31.20
N THR A 2 2.14 -19.56 29.99
CA THR A 2 3.13 -18.51 29.72
C THR A 2 2.38 -17.22 29.40
N GLU A 3 2.56 -16.19 30.22
CA GLU A 3 1.97 -14.87 30.00
C GLU A 3 2.65 -14.18 28.80
N ILE A 4 1.84 -13.67 27.88
CA ILE A 4 2.32 -12.90 26.73
C ILE A 4 2.23 -11.41 27.08
N GLN A 5 3.36 -10.74 27.15
CA GLN A 5 3.43 -9.31 27.45
C GLN A 5 3.71 -8.52 26.17
N LYS A 6 2.96 -7.42 25.96
CA LYS A 6 3.21 -6.46 24.88
C LYS A 6 4.43 -5.61 25.27
N THR A 7 5.36 -5.43 24.34
CA THR A 7 6.55 -4.60 24.56
C THR A 7 6.54 -3.36 23.66
N GLN A 8 7.04 -2.22 24.17
CA GLN A 8 7.22 -0.96 23.43
C GLN A 8 8.62 -0.91 22.76
N PRO A 9 8.83 -0.07 21.72
CA PRO A 9 9.39 -0.55 20.48
C PRO A 9 10.90 -0.74 20.51
N LEU A 10 11.28 -1.79 19.79
CA LEU A 10 12.64 -2.16 19.47
C LEU A 10 13.06 -1.47 18.16
N SER A 11 14.37 -1.30 17.95
CA SER A 11 14.92 -0.57 16.79
C SER A 11 14.37 -1.07 15.45
N ILE A 12 14.47 -0.25 14.41
CA ILE A 12 14.07 -0.62 13.04
C ILE A 12 14.71 -1.95 12.59
N ASP A 13 15.94 -2.22 13.00
CA ASP A 13 16.63 -3.48 12.69
C ASP A 13 16.01 -4.68 13.41
N TYR A 14 15.51 -4.50 14.64
CA TYR A 14 14.76 -5.55 15.31
C TYR A 14 13.48 -5.87 14.55
N LEU A 15 12.72 -4.85 14.14
CA LEU A 15 11.51 -5.05 13.35
C LEU A 15 11.83 -5.77 12.05
N ARG A 16 12.86 -5.31 11.31
CA ARG A 16 13.28 -5.94 10.06
C ARG A 16 13.60 -7.42 10.26
N ARG A 17 14.38 -7.77 11.29
CA ARG A 17 14.68 -9.18 11.63
C ARG A 17 13.42 -9.98 11.98
N GLY A 18 12.52 -9.40 12.77
CA GLY A 18 11.27 -10.05 13.17
C GLY A 18 10.35 -10.32 11.97
N VAL A 19 10.22 -9.33 11.07
CA VAL A 19 9.43 -9.46 9.84
C VAL A 19 10.02 -10.54 8.94
N LYS A 20 11.34 -10.55 8.76
CA LYS A 20 12.04 -11.59 7.99
C LYS A 20 11.74 -13.00 8.52
N ALA A 21 11.75 -13.18 9.84
CA ALA A 21 11.42 -14.47 10.45
C ALA A 21 9.97 -14.92 10.22
N GLN A 22 9.07 -13.98 9.88
CA GLN A 22 7.63 -14.22 9.71
C GLN A 22 7.12 -13.97 8.29
N LEU A 23 8.02 -13.81 7.30
CA LEU A 23 7.64 -13.59 5.90
C LEU A 23 6.65 -14.63 5.38
N HIS A 24 6.88 -15.90 5.73
CA HIS A 24 6.03 -17.02 5.36
C HIS A 24 4.56 -16.88 5.84
N GLN A 25 4.30 -16.08 6.87
CA GLN A 25 2.93 -15.79 7.36
C GLN A 25 2.21 -14.79 6.45
N LEU A 26 2.95 -13.93 5.76
CA LEU A 26 2.39 -12.96 4.82
C LEU A 26 2.14 -13.62 3.46
N ASP A 27 3.14 -14.36 2.97
CA ASP A 27 3.06 -15.20 1.76
C ASP A 27 4.23 -16.22 1.82
N PRO A 28 3.94 -17.53 1.76
CA PRO A 28 4.96 -18.58 1.82
C PRO A 28 6.06 -18.49 0.75
N GLY A 29 5.77 -17.89 -0.41
CA GLY A 29 6.72 -17.75 -1.52
C GLY A 29 7.60 -16.50 -1.44
N LEU A 30 7.40 -15.64 -0.45
CA LEU A 30 8.18 -14.40 -0.32
C LEU A 30 9.63 -14.67 0.08
N ARG A 31 10.56 -14.19 -0.76
CA ARG A 31 12.00 -14.15 -0.48
C ARG A 31 12.52 -12.72 -0.51
N VAL A 32 13.39 -12.37 0.45
CA VAL A 32 14.08 -11.07 0.47
C VAL A 32 15.21 -11.09 -0.56
N ILE A 33 15.26 -10.08 -1.42
CA ILE A 33 16.33 -9.89 -2.40
C ILE A 33 17.24 -8.72 -2.05
N ALA A 34 16.74 -7.76 -1.26
CA ALA A 34 17.57 -6.70 -0.73
C ALA A 34 16.97 -6.07 0.53
N GLU A 35 17.84 -5.39 1.29
CA GLU A 35 17.51 -4.73 2.54
C GLU A 35 18.07 -3.31 2.53
N ASN A 36 17.33 -2.37 3.11
CA ASN A 36 17.79 -0.98 3.31
C ASN A 36 18.33 -0.33 2.02
N ILE A 37 17.66 -0.55 0.89
CA ILE A 37 18.05 0.06 -0.39
C ILE A 37 17.58 1.50 -0.44
N MET A 38 18.47 2.43 -0.82
CA MET A 38 18.07 3.80 -1.10
C MET A 38 17.14 3.86 -2.31
N GLY A 39 15.92 4.33 -2.09
CA GLY A 39 14.94 4.54 -3.14
C GLY A 39 14.94 5.99 -3.64
N LEU A 40 13.76 6.59 -3.81
CA LEU A 40 13.66 7.96 -4.34
C LEU A 40 14.28 9.02 -3.42
N ALA A 41 13.84 9.08 -2.16
CA ALA A 41 14.29 10.06 -1.17
C ALA A 41 14.49 9.45 0.23
N SER A 42 14.25 8.15 0.37
CA SER A 42 14.32 7.43 1.62
C SER A 42 14.72 5.98 1.35
N PRO A 43 15.24 5.26 2.35
CA PRO A 43 15.44 3.82 2.23
C PRO A 43 14.11 3.07 2.09
N ILE A 44 14.17 1.93 1.42
CA ILE A 44 13.17 0.86 1.39
C ILE A 44 13.68 -0.23 2.34
N ASP A 45 12.89 -0.60 3.34
CA ASP A 45 13.37 -1.52 4.39
C ASP A 45 13.66 -2.91 3.85
N LEU A 46 12.74 -3.47 3.07
CA LEU A 46 12.91 -4.75 2.38
C LEU A 46 12.38 -4.67 0.95
N VAL A 47 13.14 -5.25 0.03
CA VAL A 47 12.67 -5.59 -1.31
C VAL A 47 12.55 -7.10 -1.38
N THR A 48 11.36 -7.58 -1.74
CA THR A 48 11.05 -9.00 -1.80
C THR A 48 10.49 -9.37 -3.16
N VAL A 49 10.60 -10.65 -3.49
CA VAL A 49 9.96 -11.25 -4.67
C VAL A 49 9.22 -12.51 -4.24
N ASN A 50 8.05 -12.79 -4.83
CA ASN A 50 7.32 -14.04 -4.59
C ASN A 50 7.65 -15.09 -5.67
N ASP A 51 7.00 -16.25 -5.61
CA ASP A 51 7.19 -17.33 -6.58
C ASP A 51 6.67 -17.02 -8.00
N HIS A 52 5.82 -16.00 -8.12
CA HIS A 52 5.31 -15.48 -9.40
C HIS A 52 6.21 -14.41 -10.02
N GLY A 53 7.30 -14.04 -9.34
CA GLY A 53 8.20 -12.98 -9.80
C GLY A 53 7.72 -11.57 -9.48
N ASP A 54 6.66 -11.40 -8.69
CA ASP A 54 6.15 -10.09 -8.31
C ASP A 54 7.08 -9.42 -7.30
N VAL A 55 7.46 -8.17 -7.58
CA VAL A 55 8.24 -7.35 -6.65
C VAL A 55 7.31 -6.72 -5.61
N ILE A 56 7.58 -7.00 -4.34
CA ILE A 56 6.85 -6.47 -3.20
C ILE A 56 7.81 -5.70 -2.29
N LEU A 57 7.51 -4.41 -2.09
CA LEU A 57 8.27 -3.55 -1.19
C LEU A 57 7.67 -3.65 0.22
N MET A 58 8.50 -3.84 1.25
CA MET A 58 8.04 -3.71 2.63
C MET A 58 8.61 -2.44 3.24
N LEU A 59 7.72 -1.64 3.82
CA LEU A 59 8.07 -0.41 4.52
C LEU A 59 7.60 -0.52 5.97
N LEU A 60 8.48 -0.20 6.90
CA LEU A 60 8.27 -0.33 8.33
C LEU A 60 8.14 1.07 8.95
N ALA A 61 7.17 1.25 9.83
CA ALA A 61 7.04 2.43 10.67
C ALA A 61 7.16 2.05 12.15
N LEU A 62 7.95 2.81 12.91
CA LEU A 62 8.02 2.68 14.37
C LEU A 62 6.79 3.28 15.05
N GLU A 63 6.64 3.01 16.36
CA GLU A 63 5.62 3.67 17.17
C GLU A 63 5.85 5.18 17.20
N GLY A 64 4.79 5.95 16.95
CA GLY A 64 4.84 7.41 16.85
C GLY A 64 5.14 7.94 15.44
N GLU A 65 5.53 7.09 14.48
CA GLU A 65 5.69 7.52 13.09
C GLU A 65 4.34 7.65 12.37
N SER A 66 4.28 8.59 11.42
CA SER A 66 3.07 8.83 10.62
C SER A 66 2.85 7.72 9.59
N ASP A 67 1.72 7.02 9.73
CA ASP A 67 1.26 6.00 8.78
C ASP A 67 0.83 6.61 7.43
N ALA A 68 0.32 7.85 7.42
CA ALA A 68 0.04 8.60 6.20
C ALA A 68 1.34 8.91 5.42
N ALA A 69 2.41 9.29 6.13
CA ALA A 69 3.73 9.47 5.52
C ALA A 69 4.29 8.14 5.00
N LEU A 70 4.07 7.03 5.73
CA LEU A 70 4.44 5.68 5.28
C LEU A 70 3.72 5.29 3.98
N LEU A 71 2.41 5.54 3.89
CA LEU A 71 1.62 5.29 2.68
C LEU A 71 2.13 6.13 1.51
N THR A 72 2.32 7.43 1.70
CA THR A 72 2.83 8.33 0.64
C THR A 72 4.21 7.89 0.15
N ARG A 73 5.11 7.55 1.08
CA ARG A 73 6.44 7.00 0.79
C ARG A 73 6.32 5.73 -0.03
N SER A 74 5.42 4.82 0.31
CA SER A 74 5.25 3.58 -0.44
C SER A 74 4.84 3.80 -1.90
N LEU A 75 3.99 4.80 -2.17
CA LEU A 75 3.57 5.13 -3.53
C LEU A 75 4.76 5.66 -4.34
N ALA A 76 5.54 6.56 -3.75
CA ALA A 76 6.75 7.09 -4.37
C ALA A 76 7.79 5.99 -4.63
N GLN A 77 8.02 5.10 -3.67
CA GLN A 77 8.99 4.01 -3.81
C GLN A 77 8.56 2.99 -4.86
N ARG A 78 7.27 2.65 -4.91
CA ARG A 78 6.73 1.77 -5.97
C ARG A 78 6.96 2.35 -7.36
N ALA A 79 6.70 3.65 -7.56
CA ALA A 79 6.95 4.31 -8.83
C ALA A 79 8.44 4.30 -9.20
N TRP A 80 9.32 4.56 -8.23
CA TRP A 80 10.77 4.53 -8.42
C TRP A 80 11.29 3.13 -8.78
N VAL A 81 10.80 2.08 -8.10
CA VAL A 81 11.18 0.69 -8.38
C VAL A 81 10.61 0.22 -9.70
N ALA A 82 9.36 0.55 -10.03
CA ALA A 82 8.70 0.13 -11.27
C ALA A 82 9.52 0.51 -12.52
N ALA A 83 10.14 1.68 -12.53
CA ALA A 83 11.02 2.13 -13.62
C ALA A 83 12.33 1.32 -13.76
N ARG A 84 12.68 0.49 -12.77
CA ARG A 84 13.96 -0.25 -12.65
C ARG A 84 13.80 -1.76 -12.67
N VAL A 85 12.58 -2.29 -12.50
CA VAL A 85 12.34 -3.74 -12.43
C VAL A 85 12.87 -4.46 -13.68
N GLY A 86 12.72 -3.86 -14.86
CA GLY A 86 13.24 -4.43 -16.11
C GLY A 86 14.77 -4.57 -16.11
N ASP A 87 15.50 -3.65 -15.49
CA ASP A 87 16.95 -3.74 -15.38
C ASP A 87 17.37 -4.77 -14.33
N TRP A 88 16.65 -4.86 -13.22
CA TRP A 88 16.89 -5.89 -12.21
C TRP A 88 16.69 -7.29 -12.77
N ALA A 89 15.66 -7.50 -13.58
CA ALA A 89 15.40 -8.77 -14.25
C ALA A 89 16.53 -9.18 -15.20
N LYS A 90 17.20 -8.21 -15.85
CA LYS A 90 18.37 -8.47 -16.72
C LYS A 90 19.64 -8.73 -15.93
N LEU A 91 19.87 -7.99 -14.84
CA LEU A 91 21.07 -8.07 -14.03
C LEU A 91 21.09 -9.32 -13.13
N ALA A 92 19.92 -9.80 -12.69
CA ALA A 92 19.77 -10.93 -11.78
C ALA A 92 18.64 -11.87 -12.26
N PRO A 93 18.82 -12.56 -13.40
CA PRO A 93 17.79 -13.41 -14.00
C PRO A 93 17.36 -14.58 -13.09
N GLU A 94 18.22 -15.04 -12.18
CA GLU A 94 17.94 -16.06 -11.18
C GLU A 94 16.82 -15.66 -10.21
N LEU A 95 16.56 -14.36 -10.04
CA LEU A 95 15.47 -13.86 -9.22
C LEU A 95 14.10 -14.07 -9.86
N LYS A 96 14.04 -14.41 -11.16
CA LYS A 96 12.79 -14.66 -11.93
C LYS A 96 11.76 -13.53 -11.77
N ILE A 97 12.23 -12.29 -11.78
CA ILE A 97 11.38 -11.10 -11.65
C ILE A 97 10.52 -10.94 -12.91
N SER A 98 9.23 -10.68 -12.73
CA SER A 98 8.28 -10.41 -13.81
C SER A 98 8.17 -8.89 -14.04
N PRO A 99 8.82 -8.30 -15.06
CA PRO A 99 8.88 -6.85 -15.22
C PRO A 99 7.53 -6.21 -15.60
N ASP A 100 6.61 -7.00 -16.14
CA ASP A 100 5.28 -6.54 -16.56
C ASP A 100 4.26 -6.53 -15.41
N THR A 101 4.61 -7.08 -14.24
CA THR A 101 3.70 -7.09 -13.09
C THR A 101 3.86 -5.81 -12.27
N PRO A 102 2.75 -5.25 -11.75
CA PRO A 102 2.82 -4.02 -10.98
C PRO A 102 3.54 -4.27 -9.66
N VAL A 103 4.54 -3.43 -9.35
CA VAL A 103 5.20 -3.45 -8.03
C VAL A 103 4.16 -3.21 -6.95
N ARG A 104 4.14 -4.06 -5.92
CA ARG A 104 3.23 -3.99 -4.77
C ARG A 104 3.95 -3.47 -3.53
N ALA A 105 3.21 -3.07 -2.49
CA ALA A 105 3.79 -2.75 -1.20
C ALA A 105 3.02 -3.38 -0.03
N ILE A 106 3.76 -3.76 1.01
CA ILE A 106 3.25 -4.13 2.32
C ILE A 106 3.74 -3.07 3.32
N LEU A 107 2.80 -2.42 4.01
CA LEU A 107 3.12 -1.41 5.01
C LEU A 107 2.93 -2.03 6.39
N LEU A 108 3.96 -1.95 7.23
CA LEU A 108 3.95 -2.46 8.58
C LEU A 108 4.00 -1.31 9.58
N ALA A 109 2.97 -1.20 10.41
CA ALA A 109 2.88 -0.19 11.47
C ALA A 109 2.16 -0.76 12.70
N PRO A 110 2.34 -0.18 13.91
CA PRO A 110 1.58 -0.59 15.09
C PRO A 110 0.08 -0.35 14.96
N SER A 111 -0.29 0.67 14.17
CA SER A 111 -1.68 1.04 13.90
C SER A 111 -1.76 1.83 12.59
N PHE A 112 -2.96 1.91 12.03
CA PHE A 112 -3.27 2.72 10.86
C PHE A 112 -4.48 3.59 11.17
N ALA A 113 -4.45 4.87 10.80
CA ALA A 113 -5.58 5.78 10.90
C ALA A 113 -6.72 5.38 9.94
N THR A 114 -7.92 5.91 10.17
CA THR A 114 -9.08 5.60 9.32
C THR A 114 -8.87 6.08 7.89
N GLU A 115 -8.28 7.24 7.74
CA GLU A 115 -7.95 7.93 6.49
C GLU A 115 -6.96 7.09 5.69
N THR A 116 -5.88 6.61 6.31
CA THR A 116 -4.88 5.74 5.66
C THR A 116 -5.49 4.43 5.19
N ARG A 117 -6.39 3.82 6.00
CA ARG A 117 -7.12 2.61 5.59
C ARG A 117 -8.10 2.86 4.45
N ALA A 118 -8.75 4.02 4.43
CA ALA A 118 -9.66 4.39 3.34
C ALA A 118 -8.87 4.67 2.05
N ALA A 119 -7.77 5.42 2.16
CA ALA A 119 -6.87 5.72 1.05
C ALA A 119 -6.28 4.43 0.45
N SER A 120 -5.79 3.49 1.27
CA SER A 120 -5.25 2.23 0.76
C SER A 120 -6.30 1.40 0.01
N ARG A 121 -7.57 1.38 0.47
CA ARG A 121 -8.68 0.70 -0.21
C ARG A 121 -9.10 1.35 -1.53
N SER A 122 -8.85 2.65 -1.69
CA SER A 122 -9.15 3.37 -2.94
C SER A 122 -8.18 3.03 -4.07
N LEU A 123 -7.02 2.44 -3.75
CA LEU A 123 -6.06 1.95 -4.72
C LEU A 123 -6.56 0.65 -5.36
N ARG A 124 -6.04 0.32 -6.54
CA ARG A 124 -6.31 -0.98 -7.18
C ARG A 124 -6.01 -2.12 -6.20
N ALA A 125 -6.87 -3.13 -6.17
CA ALA A 125 -6.75 -4.26 -5.26
C ALA A 125 -5.34 -4.87 -5.29
N GLY A 126 -4.79 -5.13 -4.10
CA GLY A 126 -3.46 -5.74 -3.92
C GLY A 126 -2.27 -4.79 -4.09
N ILE A 127 -2.46 -3.55 -4.55
CA ILE A 127 -1.36 -2.61 -4.75
C ILE A 127 -0.66 -2.24 -3.43
N VAL A 128 -1.43 -1.97 -2.38
CA VAL A 128 -0.93 -1.74 -1.03
C VAL A 128 -1.68 -2.65 -0.06
N GLN A 129 -0.93 -3.41 0.74
CA GLN A 129 -1.45 -4.20 1.84
C GLN A 129 -1.00 -3.57 3.16
N LEU A 130 -1.93 -3.42 4.11
CA LEU A 130 -1.65 -2.90 5.43
C LEU A 130 -1.50 -4.07 6.41
N VAL A 131 -0.43 -4.09 7.20
CA VAL A 131 -0.17 -5.12 8.21
C VAL A 131 0.12 -4.44 9.53
N ARG A 132 -0.70 -4.74 10.52
CA ARG A 132 -0.46 -4.34 11.90
C ARG A 132 0.59 -5.29 12.50
N TYR A 133 1.61 -4.74 13.14
CA TYR A 133 2.51 -5.55 13.98
C TYR A 133 2.29 -5.28 15.46
N THR A 134 2.50 -6.29 16.28
CA THR A 134 2.59 -6.16 17.75
C THR A 134 3.83 -6.88 18.23
N ALA A 135 4.73 -6.19 18.94
CA ALA A 135 5.86 -6.83 19.59
C ALA A 135 5.38 -7.56 20.85
N VAL A 136 5.75 -8.83 20.95
CA VAL A 136 5.31 -9.72 22.04
C VAL A 136 6.52 -10.38 22.70
N ARG A 137 6.41 -10.60 24.01
CA ARG A 137 7.36 -11.39 24.79
C ARG A 137 6.62 -12.52 25.50
N ALA A 138 7.11 -13.74 25.34
CA ALA A 138 6.62 -14.95 26.01
C ALA A 138 7.80 -15.62 26.73
N GLY A 139 8.01 -15.25 28.00
CA GLY A 139 9.17 -15.69 28.78
C GLY A 139 10.51 -15.18 28.18
N PRO A 140 11.48 -16.06 27.86
CA PRO A 140 12.74 -15.65 27.24
C PRO A 140 12.59 -15.34 25.74
N HIS A 141 11.46 -15.67 25.13
CA HIS A 141 11.24 -15.49 23.70
C HIS A 141 10.61 -14.13 23.42
N SER A 142 11.14 -13.42 22.43
CA SER A 142 10.53 -12.21 21.87
C SER A 142 10.23 -12.42 20.40
N GLY A 143 9.16 -11.81 19.91
CA GLY A 143 8.75 -11.93 18.52
C GLY A 143 7.79 -10.83 18.10
N LEU A 144 7.34 -10.93 16.85
CA LEU A 144 6.29 -10.09 16.31
C LEU A 144 5.01 -10.92 16.15
N LEU A 145 3.87 -10.27 16.20
CA LEU A 145 2.61 -10.79 15.70
C LEU A 145 2.20 -9.90 14.54
N LEU A 146 1.97 -10.49 13.36
CA LEU A 146 1.56 -9.78 12.16
C LEU A 146 0.09 -10.05 11.86
N GLU A 147 -0.67 -9.00 11.60
CA GLU A 147 -2.09 -9.09 11.30
C GLU A 147 -2.44 -8.22 10.10
N THR A 148 -3.01 -8.81 9.05
CA THR A 148 -3.40 -8.03 7.87
C THR A 148 -4.64 -7.21 8.15
N VAL A 149 -4.58 -5.91 7.91
CA VAL A 149 -5.67 -4.96 8.13
C VAL A 149 -6.53 -4.90 6.87
N GLY A 150 -7.79 -5.34 7.00
CA GLY A 150 -8.77 -5.23 5.91
C GLY A 150 -8.80 -6.41 4.93
N SER A 151 -8.08 -7.50 5.21
CA SER A 151 -8.34 -8.78 4.53
C SER A 151 -9.71 -9.29 4.94
N ARG A 152 -10.68 -9.30 4.03
CA ARG A 152 -11.73 -10.32 4.08
C ARG A 152 -10.99 -11.66 4.00
N GLY A 153 -11.07 -12.47 5.05
CA GLY A 153 -10.29 -13.70 5.19
C GLY A 153 -10.52 -14.71 4.07
N PRO A 154 -9.64 -15.71 3.93
CA PRO A 154 -9.80 -16.83 3.01
C PRO A 154 -10.79 -17.85 3.59
N SER A 155 -12.09 -17.54 3.57
CA SER A 155 -13.16 -18.51 3.84
C SER A 155 -14.53 -17.99 3.39
N SER A 156 -14.86 -18.21 2.12
CA SER A 156 -16.21 -18.60 1.66
C SER A 156 -16.13 -19.04 0.19
N PRO A 157 -16.25 -20.34 -0.12
CA PRO A 157 -16.86 -20.74 -1.38
C PRO A 157 -18.38 -20.46 -1.26
N GLU A 158 -18.97 -19.97 -2.35
CA GLU A 158 -20.42 -19.78 -2.56
C GLU A 158 -21.13 -18.68 -1.76
N GLY A 159 -21.55 -17.64 -2.49
CA GLY A 159 -22.39 -16.57 -1.95
C GLY A 159 -22.57 -15.41 -2.93
N GLN A 160 -23.13 -15.71 -4.11
CA GLN A 160 -23.67 -14.73 -5.06
C GLN A 160 -22.64 -13.83 -5.76
N GLN A 161 -21.99 -14.41 -6.77
CA GLN A 161 -21.96 -13.75 -8.06
C GLN A 161 -23.41 -13.56 -8.49
N GLY A 162 -24.00 -12.40 -8.19
CA GLY A 162 -25.17 -11.94 -8.94
C GLY A 162 -24.78 -11.97 -10.43
N PRO A 163 -25.69 -12.38 -11.33
CA PRO A 163 -25.36 -12.39 -12.74
C PRO A 163 -24.84 -11.01 -13.11
N VAL A 164 -23.63 -10.96 -13.67
CA VAL A 164 -23.11 -9.79 -14.36
C VAL A 164 -24.19 -9.44 -15.37
N ARG A 165 -25.03 -8.45 -15.03
CA ARG A 165 -25.88 -7.80 -16.02
C ARG A 165 -24.90 -7.22 -17.01
N LYS A 166 -24.68 -7.95 -18.11
CA LYS A 166 -24.23 -7.34 -19.35
C LYS A 166 -25.17 -6.16 -19.54
N PHE A 167 -24.67 -4.95 -19.33
CA PHE A 167 -25.33 -3.76 -19.81
C PHE A 167 -25.34 -3.89 -21.33
N THR A 168 -26.39 -4.55 -21.83
CA THR A 168 -26.84 -4.34 -23.19
C THR A 168 -27.33 -2.91 -23.17
N VAL A 169 -26.56 -2.02 -23.76
CA VAL A 169 -27.00 -0.65 -24.02
C VAL A 169 -28.25 -0.78 -24.87
N PRO A 170 -29.45 -0.38 -24.42
CA PRO A 170 -30.57 -0.28 -25.32
C PRO A 170 -30.21 0.79 -26.35
N GLU A 171 -30.23 0.42 -27.64
CA GLU A 171 -29.89 1.24 -28.81
C GLU A 171 -30.90 2.38 -29.05
N THR A 172 -31.58 2.85 -28.00
CA THR A 172 -32.61 3.88 -28.01
C THR A 172 -32.73 4.51 -26.61
N ALA A 173 -31.61 4.82 -25.98
CA ALA A 173 -31.62 5.71 -24.81
C ALA A 173 -31.79 7.16 -25.29
N PRO A 174 -32.74 7.95 -24.74
CA PRO A 174 -32.79 9.39 -25.00
C PRO A 174 -31.47 10.04 -24.58
N PRO A 175 -31.01 11.10 -25.26
CA PRO A 175 -29.74 11.75 -24.91
C PRO A 175 -29.74 12.13 -23.43
N LEU A 176 -28.65 11.79 -22.75
CA LEU A 176 -28.44 12.21 -21.36
C LEU A 176 -28.67 13.72 -21.25
N PRO A 177 -29.39 14.20 -20.23
CA PRO A 177 -29.57 15.63 -20.03
C PRO A 177 -28.17 16.27 -19.96
N ALA A 178 -27.97 17.31 -20.78
CA ALA A 178 -26.75 18.10 -20.75
C ALA A 178 -26.42 18.45 -19.29
N PHE A 179 -25.17 18.25 -18.90
CA PHE A 179 -24.69 18.55 -17.55
C PHE A 179 -24.92 20.04 -17.29
N ARG A 180 -26.02 20.38 -16.61
CA ARG A 180 -26.36 21.76 -16.25
C ARG A 180 -25.58 22.12 -15.00
N SER A 181 -24.28 22.28 -15.15
CA SER A 181 -23.50 23.03 -14.18
C SER A 181 -23.90 24.49 -14.31
N ASN A 182 -25.01 24.87 -13.67
CA ASN A 182 -25.36 26.28 -13.42
C ASN A 182 -24.47 26.90 -12.34
N LEU A 183 -23.31 26.28 -12.02
CA LEU A 183 -22.29 26.88 -11.17
C LEU A 183 -21.72 28.09 -11.89
N ARG A 184 -21.94 29.26 -11.29
CA ARG A 184 -21.32 30.52 -11.69
C ARG A 184 -20.01 30.68 -10.93
N ASP A 185 -19.10 31.48 -11.45
CA ASP A 185 -17.83 31.79 -10.77
C ASP A 185 -18.05 32.39 -9.36
N SER A 186 -19.21 33.02 -9.14
CA SER A 186 -19.66 33.48 -7.81
C SER A 186 -19.90 32.34 -6.82
N ASP A 187 -20.34 31.17 -7.29
CA ASP A 187 -20.56 29.99 -6.45
C ASP A 187 -19.24 29.33 -6.04
N LEU A 188 -18.16 29.62 -6.79
CA LEU A 188 -16.80 29.17 -6.54
C LEU A 188 -16.00 30.16 -5.67
N GLY A 189 -16.63 31.27 -5.22
CA GLY A 189 -15.98 32.27 -4.38
C GLY A 189 -14.83 33.03 -5.07
N LEU A 190 -14.75 32.97 -6.41
CA LEU A 190 -13.74 33.68 -7.18
C LEU A 190 -14.19 35.14 -7.35
N LYS A 191 -13.70 36.02 -6.48
CA LYS A 191 -13.81 37.46 -6.71
C LYS A 191 -12.81 37.83 -7.80
N SER A 192 -13.32 38.34 -8.92
CA SER A 192 -12.50 38.96 -9.97
C SER A 192 -11.98 40.31 -9.46
N ASP A 193 -10.88 40.28 -8.71
CA ASP A 193 -10.14 41.48 -8.36
C ASP A 193 -9.34 41.92 -9.59
N THR A 194 -9.94 42.72 -10.47
CA THR A 194 -9.19 43.51 -11.46
C THR A 194 -9.98 44.75 -11.86
N GLU A 195 -9.81 45.82 -11.10
CA GLU A 195 -9.81 47.17 -11.66
C GLU A 195 -8.62 47.92 -11.06
N GLU A 196 -7.45 47.75 -11.70
CA GLU A 196 -6.38 48.75 -11.62
C GLU A 196 -6.91 50.02 -12.31
N SER A 197 -7.34 50.97 -11.46
CA SER A 197 -7.59 52.36 -11.86
C SER A 197 -6.27 53.02 -12.25
N LEU A 198 -5.90 52.95 -13.52
CA LEU A 198 -5.00 53.92 -14.14
C LEU A 198 -5.81 55.18 -14.48
N GLY A 199 -5.79 56.14 -13.56
CA GLY A 199 -6.25 57.51 -13.76
C GLY A 199 -5.07 58.47 -13.63
N GLU A 200 -4.95 59.35 -14.62
CA GLU A 200 -3.86 60.28 -14.95
C GLU A 200 -3.34 61.21 -13.84
#